data_AF-A0AAN7UMB8-F1
#
_entry.id   AF-A0AAN7UMB8-F1
#
_cell.length_a   1.000
_cell.length_b   1.000
_cell.length_c   1.000
_cell.angle_alpha   90.00
_cell.angle_beta   90.00
_cell.angle_gamma   90.00
#
_symmetry.space_group_name_H-M   'P 1'
#
loop_
_entity.id
_entity.type
_entity.pdbx_description
1 polymer ?
#
loop_
_entity_poly.entity_id
_entity_poly.type
_entity_poly.pdbx_seq_one_letter_code
_entity_poly.pdbx_strand_id
1 'polypeptide(L)'
;MATGEKKYFVPLESNPELFTELIHKLGVSKRLAFHDLLTLSPSDTELLSFIPRPALALVLVIPAPDGYAARLRVEEKDIPLHDKSGEEEDVMFYYQTIGNACGLYAILHAVSNGEARTFVGEWGLFGCEDLIHVPSISAVV
;
A
#
# COMPACT_ATOMS: atom_id res chain seq x y z
N MET A 1 14.23 23.98 10.69
CA MET A 1 13.61 22.81 10.03
C MET A 1 14.14 22.78 8.61
N ALA A 2 14.90 21.75 8.23
CA ALA A 2 15.48 21.68 6.88
C ALA A 2 14.33 21.60 5.87
N THR A 3 14.21 22.60 5.00
CA THR A 3 13.27 22.62 3.88
C THR A 3 13.80 21.66 2.81
N GLY A 4 13.67 20.36 3.05
CA GLY A 4 14.07 19.33 2.08
C GLY A 4 13.20 19.42 0.83
N GLU A 5 13.82 19.40 -0.34
CA GLU A 5 13.10 19.34 -1.61
C GLU A 5 12.15 18.12 -1.62
N LYS A 6 10.91 18.35 -2.07
CA LYS A 6 9.93 17.27 -2.21
C LYS A 6 10.42 16.30 -3.29
N LYS A 7 10.52 15.02 -2.93
CA LYS A 7 10.86 13.94 -3.87
C LYS A 7 9.63 13.52 -4.66
N TYR A 8 9.84 13.18 -5.93
CA TYR A 8 8.80 12.71 -6.82
C TYR A 8 9.26 11.45 -7.55
N PHE A 9 8.34 10.51 -7.73
CA PHE A 9 8.50 9.39 -8.65
C PHE A 9 7.72 9.62 -9.93
N VAL A 10 8.01 8.78 -10.94
CA VAL A 10 7.11 8.60 -12.07
C VAL A 10 5.89 7.82 -11.55
N PRO A 11 4.65 8.26 -11.83
CA PRO A 11 3.45 7.53 -11.42
C PRO A 11 3.48 6.10 -11.95
N LEU A 12 3.10 5.13 -11.11
CA LEU A 12 2.92 3.76 -11.55
C LEU A 12 1.64 3.64 -12.39
N GLU A 13 1.73 2.95 -13.51
CA GLU A 13 0.56 2.51 -14.27
C GLU A 13 -0.19 1.45 -13.47
N SER A 14 -1.52 1.54 -13.42
CA SER A 14 -2.38 0.56 -12.74
C SER A 14 -2.51 -0.71 -13.58
N ASN A 15 -1.42 -1.47 -13.63
CA ASN A 15 -1.29 -2.70 -14.40
C ASN A 15 -0.88 -3.86 -13.47
N PRO A 16 -1.63 -4.99 -13.44
CA PRO A 16 -1.37 -6.08 -12.50
C PRO A 16 -0.05 -6.81 -12.78
N GLU A 17 0.39 -6.91 -14.03
CA GLU A 17 1.69 -7.51 -14.36
C GLU A 17 2.84 -6.69 -13.77
N LEU A 18 2.78 -5.36 -13.89
CA LEU A 18 3.77 -4.44 -13.34
C LEU A 18 3.80 -4.52 -11.81
N PHE A 19 2.63 -4.55 -11.16
CA PHE A 19 2.55 -4.68 -9.70
C PHE A 19 3.12 -6.02 -9.24
N THR A 20 2.79 -7.11 -9.94
CA THR A 20 3.29 -8.46 -9.66
C THR A 20 4.81 -8.54 -9.81
N GLU A 21 5.36 -8.02 -10.90
CA GLU A 21 6.80 -7.96 -11.12
C GLU A 21 7.51 -7.17 -10.02
N LEU A 22 6.92 -6.03 -9.61
CA LEU A 22 7.47 -5.17 -8.57
C LEU A 22 7.52 -5.89 -7.22
N ILE A 23 6.43 -6.51 -6.77
CA ILE A 23 6.43 -7.21 -5.47
C ILE A 23 7.40 -8.40 -5.46
N HIS A 24 7.55 -9.11 -6.58
CA HIS A 24 8.51 -10.21 -6.68
C HIS A 24 9.95 -9.70 -6.61
N LYS A 25 10.26 -8.56 -7.25
CA LYS A 25 11.57 -7.89 -7.11
C LYS A 25 11.85 -7.42 -5.69
N LEU A 26 10.81 -7.07 -4.94
CA LEU A 26 10.91 -6.66 -3.54
C LEU A 26 10.98 -7.84 -2.55
N GLY A 27 10.90 -9.08 -3.05
CA GLY A 27 11.07 -10.30 -2.25
C GLY A 27 9.77 -10.92 -1.75
N VAL A 28 8.62 -10.53 -2.31
CA VAL A 28 7.36 -11.24 -2.08
C VAL A 28 7.35 -12.54 -2.88
N SER A 29 6.83 -13.61 -2.26
CA SER A 29 6.71 -14.93 -2.85
C SER A 29 5.92 -14.92 -4.15
N LYS A 30 6.37 -15.72 -5.13
CA LYS A 30 5.67 -15.95 -6.41
C LYS A 30 4.29 -16.60 -6.27
N ARG A 31 3.92 -17.01 -5.05
CA ARG A 31 2.57 -17.51 -4.72
C ARG A 31 1.53 -16.39 -4.62
N LEU A 32 1.96 -15.13 -4.53
CA LEU A 32 1.10 -13.95 -4.52
C LEU A 32 1.29 -13.15 -5.81
N ALA A 33 0.18 -12.71 -6.40
CA ALA A 33 0.16 -11.90 -7.62
C ALA A 33 -1.05 -10.98 -7.63
N PHE A 34 -0.96 -9.89 -8.38
CA PHE A 34 -2.08 -9.00 -8.66
C PHE A 34 -2.84 -9.49 -9.90
N HIS A 35 -4.15 -9.31 -9.87
CA HIS A 35 -5.06 -9.62 -10.97
C HIS A 35 -6.02 -8.45 -11.18
N ASP A 36 -6.43 -8.21 -12.42
CA ASP A 36 -7.45 -7.23 -12.72
C ASP A 36 -8.81 -7.63 -12.15
N LEU A 37 -9.51 -6.65 -11.58
CA LEU A 37 -10.89 -6.77 -11.12
C LEU A 37 -11.79 -6.01 -12.09
N LEU A 38 -12.49 -6.73 -12.95
CA LEU A 38 -13.31 -6.14 -14.03
C LEU A 38 -14.64 -5.55 -13.55
N THR A 39 -15.13 -5.98 -12.38
CA THR A 39 -16.42 -5.54 -11.82
C THR A 39 -16.40 -5.57 -10.30
N LEU A 40 -17.15 -4.65 -9.70
CA LEU A 40 -17.46 -4.65 -8.26
C LEU A 40 -18.87 -5.19 -7.98
N SER A 41 -19.65 -5.49 -9.02
CA SER A 41 -21.03 -5.96 -8.85
C SER A 41 -21.06 -7.43 -8.45
N PRO A 42 -21.70 -7.79 -7.31
CA PRO A 42 -21.86 -9.18 -6.91
C PRO A 42 -22.73 -10.00 -7.88
N SER A 43 -23.52 -9.36 -8.74
CA SER A 43 -24.34 -10.04 -9.75
C SER A 43 -23.52 -10.66 -10.87
N ASP A 44 -22.30 -10.17 -11.09
CA ASP A 44 -21.46 -10.50 -12.24
C ASP A 44 -20.51 -11.65 -11.91
N THR A 45 -21.07 -12.75 -11.37
CA THR A 45 -20.32 -13.88 -10.83
C THR A 45 -19.31 -14.47 -11.81
N GLU A 46 -19.63 -14.51 -13.11
CA GLU A 46 -18.74 -15.02 -14.15
C GLU A 46 -17.45 -14.20 -14.24
N LEU A 47 -17.54 -12.86 -14.18
CA LEU A 47 -16.37 -11.98 -14.22
C LEU A 47 -15.54 -12.09 -12.94
N LEU A 48 -16.19 -12.30 -11.79
CA LEU A 48 -15.52 -12.49 -10.50
C LEU A 48 -14.87 -13.87 -10.35
N SER A 49 -15.25 -14.85 -11.18
CA SER A 49 -14.76 -16.23 -11.11
C SER A 49 -13.33 -16.40 -11.61
N PHE A 50 -12.84 -15.48 -12.46
CA PHE A 50 -11.47 -15.50 -12.98
C PHE A 50 -10.41 -15.13 -11.94
N ILE A 51 -10.83 -14.57 -10.79
CA ILE A 51 -9.90 -14.09 -9.76
C ILE A 51 -9.57 -15.24 -8.81
N PRO A 52 -8.30 -15.64 -8.70
CA PRO A 52 -7.88 -16.67 -7.74
C PRO A 52 -8.27 -16.29 -6.32
N ARG A 53 -8.65 -17.30 -5.53
CA ARG A 53 -9.07 -17.14 -4.14
C ARG A 53 -8.08 -17.84 -3.19
N PRO A 54 -7.86 -17.31 -1.98
CA PRO A 54 -8.48 -16.10 -1.43
C PRO A 54 -7.92 -14.80 -2.05
N ALA A 55 -8.75 -13.75 -2.10
CA ALA A 55 -8.30 -12.41 -2.45
C ALA A 55 -7.87 -11.70 -1.16
N LEU A 56 -6.62 -11.26 -1.08
CA LEU A 56 -6.02 -10.76 0.18
C LEU A 56 -6.06 -9.24 0.31
N ALA A 57 -6.12 -8.50 -0.80
CA ALA A 57 -6.20 -7.05 -0.83
C ALA A 57 -6.90 -6.58 -2.13
N LEU A 58 -7.43 -5.36 -2.09
CA LEU A 58 -7.97 -4.66 -3.25
C LEU A 58 -7.31 -3.29 -3.36
N VAL A 59 -6.63 -3.03 -4.47
CA VAL A 59 -6.07 -1.71 -4.80
C VAL A 59 -6.99 -1.03 -5.80
N LEU A 60 -7.49 0.16 -5.44
CA LEU A 60 -8.41 0.92 -6.28
C LEU A 60 -7.78 2.24 -6.68
N VAL A 61 -7.78 2.51 -7.99
CA VAL A 61 -7.39 3.82 -8.53
C VAL A 61 -8.67 4.58 -8.87
N ILE A 62 -8.90 5.68 -8.16
CA ILE A 62 -10.01 6.59 -8.41
C ILE A 62 -9.49 7.95 -8.90
N PRO A 63 -10.18 8.61 -9.85
CA PRO A 63 -9.90 9.99 -10.16
C PRO A 63 -10.11 10.84 -8.89
N ALA A 64 -9.13 11.65 -8.54
CA ALA A 64 -9.28 12.63 -7.46
C ALA A 64 -10.07 13.83 -8.00
N PRO A 65 -11.33 14.06 -7.59
CA PRO A 65 -12.07 15.24 -8.03
C PRO A 65 -11.46 16.52 -7.46
N ASP A 66 -11.80 17.65 -8.06
CA ASP A 66 -11.38 18.96 -7.56
C ASP A 66 -11.74 19.13 -6.08
N GLY A 67 -10.77 19.56 -5.29
CA GLY A 67 -10.92 19.73 -3.84
C GLY A 67 -10.88 18.42 -3.03
N TYR A 68 -10.63 17.26 -3.64
CA TYR A 68 -10.49 15.98 -2.91
C TYR A 68 -9.48 16.07 -1.75
N ALA A 69 -8.27 16.58 -2.02
CA ALA A 69 -7.25 16.75 -0.99
C ALA A 69 -7.66 17.74 0.12
N ALA A 70 -8.48 18.75 -0.20
CA ALA A 70 -8.99 19.68 0.80
C ALA A 70 -10.06 19.03 1.67
N ARG A 71 -10.92 18.20 1.09
CA ARG A 71 -11.92 17.41 1.83
C ARG A 71 -11.26 16.40 2.76
N LEU A 72 -10.27 15.64 2.26
CA LEU A 72 -9.50 14.70 3.08
C LEU A 72 -8.88 15.38 4.29
N ARG A 73 -8.25 16.55 4.13
CA ARG A 73 -7.67 17.30 5.26
C ARG A 73 -8.70 17.72 6.31
N VAL A 74 -9.96 17.94 5.92
CA VAL A 74 -11.04 18.26 6.85
C VAL A 74 -11.51 16.99 7.56
N GLU A 75 -11.69 15.90 6.82
CA GLU A 75 -12.10 14.60 7.34
C GLU A 75 -11.06 13.99 8.28
N GLU A 76 -9.77 14.17 7.98
CA GLU A 76 -8.64 13.64 8.75
C GLU A 76 -8.28 14.49 9.97
N LYS A 77 -8.79 15.72 10.08
CA LYS A 77 -8.40 16.67 11.13
C LYS A 77 -8.67 16.14 12.55
N ASP A 78 -9.75 15.39 12.70
CA ASP A 78 -10.20 14.86 13.99
C ASP A 78 -9.84 13.37 14.16
N ILE A 79 -9.11 12.78 13.21
CA ILE A 79 -8.59 11.42 13.33
C ILE A 79 -7.36 11.48 14.25
N PRO A 80 -7.35 10.74 15.38
CA PRO A 80 -6.20 10.68 16.28
C PRO A 80 -4.95 10.27 15.51
N LEU A 81 -3.81 10.88 15.85
CA LEU A 81 -2.54 10.39 15.33
C LEU A 81 -2.38 8.93 15.78
N HIS A 82 -1.91 8.11 14.85
CA HIS A 82 -1.57 6.73 15.10
C HIS A 82 -0.41 6.68 16.11
N ASP A 83 -0.68 6.20 17.33
CA ASP A 83 0.25 6.24 18.47
C ASP A 83 0.76 4.86 18.90
N LYS A 84 0.35 3.81 18.18
CA LYS A 84 0.73 2.42 18.43
C LYS A 84 1.88 1.97 17.53
N SER A 85 2.63 0.97 17.97
CA SER A 85 3.72 0.40 17.18
C SER A 85 4.06 -1.03 17.62
N GLY A 86 4.76 -1.78 16.75
CA GLY A 86 5.21 -3.13 17.06
C GLY A 86 4.05 -4.11 17.22
N GLU A 87 4.08 -4.93 18.26
CA GLU A 87 3.05 -5.96 18.52
C GLU A 87 1.70 -5.37 18.96
N GLU A 88 1.65 -4.09 19.31
CA GLU A 88 0.40 -3.40 19.68
C GLU A 88 -0.39 -2.92 18.45
N GLU A 89 0.20 -3.03 17.25
CA GLU A 89 -0.37 -2.56 16.01
C GLU A 89 -0.68 -3.69 15.03
N ASP A 90 -1.97 -3.90 14.77
CA ASP A 90 -2.45 -4.90 13.82
C ASP A 90 -2.29 -4.45 12.35
N VAL A 91 -2.20 -3.14 12.10
CA VAL A 91 -2.18 -2.55 10.76
C VAL A 91 -0.90 -1.76 10.48
N MET A 92 -0.13 -2.22 9.49
CA MET A 92 1.02 -1.49 8.98
C MET A 92 0.57 -0.35 8.05
N PHE A 93 0.64 0.89 8.53
CA PHE A 93 0.27 2.08 7.76
C PHE A 93 1.47 2.96 7.39
N TYR A 94 1.70 3.12 6.09
CA TYR A 94 2.72 4.01 5.52
C TYR A 94 2.14 5.37 5.10
N TYR A 95 2.59 6.46 5.73
CA TYR A 95 2.26 7.82 5.29
C TYR A 95 3.00 8.17 3.99
N GLN A 96 2.26 8.63 2.98
CA GLN A 96 2.86 9.03 1.70
C GLN A 96 3.61 10.35 1.83
N THR A 97 4.94 10.28 1.75
CA THR A 97 5.83 11.45 1.83
C THR A 97 6.50 11.79 0.48
N ILE A 98 6.37 10.91 -0.51
CA ILE A 98 6.92 11.07 -1.88
C ILE A 98 5.78 11.35 -2.86
N GLY A 99 5.91 12.43 -3.65
CA GLY A 99 4.94 12.77 -4.68
C GLY A 99 4.85 11.69 -5.77
N ASN A 100 3.66 11.46 -6.31
CA ASN A 100 3.34 10.46 -7.34
C ASN A 100 3.61 8.98 -6.94
N ALA A 101 3.93 8.72 -5.67
CA ALA A 101 4.24 7.37 -5.21
C ALA A 101 3.00 6.58 -4.71
N CYS A 102 1.78 7.10 -4.84
CA CYS A 102 0.58 6.49 -4.26
C CYS A 102 0.40 5.00 -4.64
N GLY A 103 0.68 4.63 -5.89
CA GLY A 103 0.66 3.23 -6.32
C GLY A 103 1.65 2.34 -5.57
N LEU A 104 2.86 2.83 -5.30
CA LEU A 104 3.84 2.11 -4.49
C LEU A 104 3.34 1.97 -3.05
N TYR A 105 2.85 3.04 -2.44
CA TYR A 105 2.31 3.00 -1.07
C TYR A 105 1.13 2.02 -0.96
N ALA A 106 0.22 2.01 -1.94
CA ALA A 106 -0.88 1.04 -1.99
C ALA A 106 -0.39 -0.41 -2.06
N ILE A 107 0.66 -0.68 -2.85
CA ILE A 107 1.30 -2.00 -2.91
C ILE A 107 1.91 -2.37 -1.56
N LEU A 108 2.61 -1.44 -0.89
CA LEU A 108 3.18 -1.65 0.44
C LEU A 108 2.09 -2.00 1.46
N HIS A 109 1.00 -1.23 1.49
CA HIS A 109 -0.14 -1.53 2.36
C HIS A 109 -0.74 -2.92 2.05
N ALA A 110 -0.87 -3.28 0.78
CA ALA A 110 -1.46 -4.56 0.38
C ALA A 110 -0.62 -5.78 0.81
N VAL A 111 0.71 -5.71 0.73
CA VAL A 111 1.59 -6.85 1.05
C VAL A 111 2.01 -6.93 2.51
N SER A 112 2.00 -5.81 3.25
CA SER A 112 2.44 -5.77 4.65
C SER A 112 1.34 -6.11 5.66
N ASN A 113 0.09 -6.27 5.22
CA ASN A 113 -1.08 -6.44 6.09
C ASN A 113 -1.79 -7.78 5.88
N GLY A 114 -2.49 -8.24 6.92
CA GLY A 114 -3.27 -9.48 6.89
C GLY A 114 -2.44 -10.72 6.53
N GLU A 115 -3.06 -11.69 5.87
CA GLU A 115 -2.39 -12.94 5.46
C GLU A 115 -1.31 -12.71 4.39
N ALA A 116 -1.38 -11.62 3.63
CA ALA A 116 -0.40 -11.28 2.60
C ALA A 116 1.02 -11.15 3.17
N ARG A 117 1.15 -10.69 4.42
CA ARG A 117 2.43 -10.58 5.14
C ARG A 117 3.19 -11.91 5.20
N THR A 118 2.49 -13.03 5.26
CA THR A 118 3.11 -14.37 5.34
C THR A 118 3.83 -14.77 4.04
N PHE A 119 3.61 -14.04 2.95
CA PHE A 119 4.26 -14.25 1.65
C PHE A 119 5.51 -13.39 1.46
N VAL A 120 5.82 -12.49 2.39
CA VAL A 120 7.04 -11.69 2.38
C VAL A 120 8.21 -12.58 2.83
N GLY A 121 9.24 -12.73 1.99
CA GLY A 121 10.40 -13.55 2.33
C GLY A 121 11.23 -12.95 3.47
N GLU A 122 11.86 -13.82 4.27
CA GLU A 122 12.76 -13.50 5.40
C GLU A 122 13.92 -12.55 5.01
N TRP A 123 14.32 -12.55 3.74
CA TRP A 123 15.38 -11.69 3.18
C TRP A 123 14.86 -10.71 2.11
N GLY A 124 13.54 -10.60 1.95
CA GLY A 124 12.94 -9.55 1.15
C GLY A 124 13.23 -8.18 1.78
N LEU A 125 13.09 -7.09 1.02
CA LEU A 125 13.28 -5.73 1.54
C LEU A 125 12.36 -5.42 2.75
N PHE A 126 11.32 -6.24 2.92
CA PHE A 126 10.32 -6.19 3.99
C PHE A 126 10.50 -7.23 5.11
N GLY A 127 11.38 -8.21 4.95
CA GLY A 127 11.55 -9.35 5.89
C GLY A 127 12.55 -9.10 7.02
N CYS A 128 13.27 -7.99 6.97
CA CYS A 128 14.16 -7.59 8.05
C CYS A 128 13.32 -6.91 9.13
N GLU A 129 13.08 -7.61 10.25
CA GLU A 129 12.45 -7.02 11.45
C GLU A 129 13.19 -5.75 11.91
N ASP A 130 14.47 -5.60 11.56
CA ASP A 130 15.29 -4.42 11.82
C ASP A 130 15.03 -3.21 10.87
N LEU A 131 14.33 -3.39 9.74
CA LEU A 131 13.91 -2.27 8.87
C LEU A 131 12.52 -1.72 9.25
N ILE A 132 11.75 -2.49 10.02
CA ILE A 132 10.46 -2.04 10.58
C ILE A 132 10.69 -1.29 11.90
N HIS A 133 11.79 -1.57 12.58
CA HIS A 133 12.33 -0.66 13.59
C HIS A 133 12.98 0.54 12.90
N VAL A 134 12.17 1.42 12.29
CA VAL A 134 12.62 2.76 11.96
C VAL A 134 12.91 3.44 13.31
N PRO A 135 14.18 3.61 13.71
CA PRO A 135 14.46 4.25 14.98
C PRO A 135 14.03 5.69 14.81
N SER A 136 12.93 6.09 15.46
CA SER A 136 12.54 7.48 15.73
C SER A 136 13.17 8.48 14.75
N ILE A 137 12.82 8.41 13.46
CA ILE A 137 13.11 9.54 12.57
C ILE A 137 12.02 10.55 12.89
N SER A 138 12.35 11.39 13.86
CA SER A 138 11.69 12.65 14.10
C SER A 138 11.67 13.45 12.79
N ALA A 139 10.56 13.36 12.07
CA ALA A 139 10.09 14.38 11.14
C ALA A 139 8.65 14.66 11.56
N VAL A 140 8.43 15.43 12.63
CA VAL A 140 8.25 16.89 12.58
C VAL A 140 7.25 17.30 11.50
N VAL A 141 5.99 17.38 11.95
CA VAL A 141 4.80 18.11 11.48
C VAL A 141 4.33 17.87 10.06
#